data_AF-A0AAU2EC07-F1
#
_entry.id   AF-A0AAU2EC07-F1
#
_cell.length_a   1.000
_cell.length_b   1.000
_cell.length_c   1.000
_cell.angle_alpha   90.00
_cell.angle_beta   90.00
_cell.angle_gamma   90.00
#
_symmetry.space_group_name_H-M   'P 1'
#
loop_
_entity.id
_entity.type
_entity.pdbx_description
1 polymer ?
#
loop_
_entity_poly.entity_id
_entity_poly.type
_entity_poly.pdbx_seq_one_letter_code
_entity_poly.pdbx_strand_id
1 'polypeptide(L)'
;MTLGSLVAVWSHTLVRNDYWPTPHPSRRPLDLHALPRLGARLAITITRADVERLVAALRAEGRLSIATINRVLATLKRVLEFGVRNGHLPNNPALYIRPLPRPA
;
A
#
# COMPACT_ATOMS: atom_id res chain seq x y z
N MET A 1 1.42 12.19 -10.77
CA MET A 1 1.12 10.74 -10.91
C MET A 1 0.09 10.31 -9.85
N THR A 2 -0.90 9.50 -10.21
CA THR A 2 -1.88 8.95 -9.25
C THR A 2 -1.35 7.74 -8.50
N LEU A 3 -1.98 7.36 -7.38
CA LEU A 3 -1.63 6.15 -6.65
C LEU A 3 -1.83 4.90 -7.51
N GLY A 4 -2.90 4.86 -8.32
CA GLY A 4 -3.15 3.76 -9.26
C GLY A 4 -2.04 3.61 -10.29
N SER A 5 -1.59 4.70 -10.90
CA SER A 5 -0.46 4.68 -11.85
C SER A 5 0.85 4.28 -11.16
N LEU A 6 1.12 4.77 -9.95
CA LEU A 6 2.31 4.38 -9.17
C LEU A 6 2.32 2.87 -8.87
N VAL A 7 1.18 2.31 -8.46
CA VAL A 7 1.03 0.86 -8.24
C VAL A 7 1.25 0.08 -9.54
N ALA A 8 0.74 0.58 -10.67
CA ALA A 8 0.93 -0.06 -11.97
C ALA A 8 2.41 -0.12 -12.34
N VAL A 9 3.12 1.02 -12.26
CA VAL A 9 4.57 1.10 -12.53
C VAL A 9 5.35 0.19 -11.59
N TRP A 10 5.10 0.28 -10.28
CA TRP A 10 5.75 -0.58 -9.28
C TRP A 10 5.55 -2.07 -9.58
N SER A 11 4.33 -2.48 -9.91
CA SER A 11 4.03 -3.87 -10.26
C SER A 11 4.80 -4.34 -11.50
N HIS A 12 4.96 -3.46 -12.48
CA HIS A 12 5.68 -3.75 -13.71
C HIS A 12 7.20 -3.79 -13.49
N THR A 13 7.73 -3.02 -12.54
CA THR A 13 9.15 -3.07 -12.15
C THR A 13 9.47 -4.33 -11.36
N LEU A 14 8.55 -4.82 -10.52
CA LEU A 14 8.74 -6.06 -9.78
C LEU A 14 8.87 -7.28 -10.70
N VAL A 15 8.07 -7.33 -11.79
CA VAL A 15 8.16 -8.40 -12.80
C VAL A 15 9.52 -8.43 -13.50
N ARG A 16 10.27 -7.30 -13.49
CA ARG A 16 11.60 -7.23 -14.12
C ARG A 16 12.75 -7.48 -13.16
N ASN A 17 12.49 -7.61 -11.86
CA ASN A 17 13.51 -7.69 -10.82
C ASN A 17 13.35 -8.97 -9.99
N ASP A 18 13.70 -10.11 -10.60
CA ASP A 18 13.59 -11.47 -10.05
C ASP A 18 14.57 -11.78 -8.89
N TYR A 19 15.29 -10.80 -8.35
CA TYR A 19 16.38 -11.00 -7.39
C TYR A 19 16.02 -10.82 -5.91
N TRP A 20 14.73 -10.75 -5.53
CA TRP A 20 14.37 -10.55 -4.12
C TRP A 20 14.12 -11.89 -3.39
N PRO A 21 14.86 -12.20 -2.31
CA PRO A 21 14.74 -13.47 -1.57
C PRO A 21 13.44 -13.61 -0.76
N THR A 22 12.62 -12.57 -0.66
CA THR A 22 11.30 -12.62 0.03
C THR A 22 10.14 -12.66 -0.95
N PRO A 23 9.04 -13.38 -0.64
CA PRO A 23 7.86 -13.43 -1.51
C PRO A 23 7.40 -12.04 -1.92
N HIS A 24 7.27 -11.83 -3.24
CA HIS A 24 6.81 -10.56 -3.76
C HIS A 24 5.45 -10.20 -3.14
N PRO A 25 5.30 -9.00 -2.57
CA PRO A 25 4.01 -8.55 -2.09
C PRO A 25 3.04 -8.51 -3.27
N SER A 26 1.96 -9.28 -3.19
CA SER A 26 0.99 -9.34 -4.28
C SER A 26 0.31 -8.00 -4.46
N ARG A 27 0.04 -7.64 -5.73
CA ARG A 27 -0.72 -6.44 -6.10
C ARG A 27 -2.21 -6.55 -5.71
N ARG A 28 -2.74 -7.77 -5.73
CA ARG A 28 -4.15 -8.11 -5.51
C ARG A 28 -4.80 -7.46 -4.27
N PRO A 29 -4.19 -7.43 -3.07
CA PRO A 29 -4.77 -6.76 -1.91
C PRO A 29 -4.92 -5.25 -2.10
N LEU A 30 -4.03 -4.60 -2.86
CA LEU A 30 -4.18 -3.17 -3.18
C LEU A 30 -5.31 -2.96 -4.19
N ASP A 31 -5.38 -3.78 -5.23
CA ASP A 31 -6.44 -3.68 -6.25
C ASP A 31 -7.84 -3.85 -5.63
N LEU A 32 -7.98 -4.74 -4.65
CA LEU A 32 -9.26 -5.03 -4.00
C LEU A 32 -9.64 -4.01 -2.91
N HIS A 33 -8.67 -3.46 -2.19
CA HIS A 33 -8.96 -2.75 -0.93
C HIS A 33 -8.51 -1.29 -0.91
N ALA A 34 -7.40 -0.96 -1.57
CA ALA A 34 -6.80 0.38 -1.53
C ALA A 34 -7.13 1.21 -2.78
N LEU A 35 -6.99 0.64 -3.98
CA LEU A 35 -7.22 1.33 -5.25
C LEU A 35 -8.67 1.79 -5.47
N PRO A 36 -9.72 1.04 -5.05
CA PRO A 36 -11.10 1.52 -5.21
C PRO A 36 -11.38 2.83 -4.46
N ARG A 37 -10.57 3.17 -3.45
CA ARG A 37 -10.75 4.35 -2.60
C ARG A 37 -9.74 5.46 -2.89
N LEU A 38 -8.49 5.08 -3.11
CA LEU A 38 -7.36 6.01 -3.22
C LEU A 38 -6.71 6.01 -4.61
N GLY A 39 -7.06 5.07 -5.49
CA GLY A 39 -6.37 4.85 -6.76
C GLY A 39 -6.40 6.06 -7.70
N ALA A 40 -7.52 6.79 -7.73
CA ALA A 40 -7.67 8.00 -8.54
C ALA A 40 -6.96 9.22 -7.93
N ARG A 41 -6.61 9.19 -6.64
CA ARG A 41 -5.96 10.32 -5.96
C ARG A 41 -4.50 10.42 -6.36
N LEU A 42 -3.97 11.64 -6.35
CA LEU A 42 -2.55 11.89 -6.58
C LEU A 42 -1.73 11.26 -5.45
N ALA A 43 -0.71 10.47 -5.79
CA ALA A 43 0.09 9.75 -4.81
C ALA A 43 0.76 10.72 -3.81
N ILE A 44 1.21 11.90 -4.28
CA ILE A 44 1.82 12.96 -3.46
C ILE A 44 0.85 13.59 -2.44
N THR A 45 -0.46 13.47 -2.68
CA THR A 45 -1.49 14.02 -1.78
C THR A 45 -1.96 13.01 -0.74
N ILE A 46 -1.48 11.77 -0.80
CA ILE A 46 -1.82 10.75 0.19
C ILE A 46 -1.09 11.08 1.47
N THR A 47 -1.86 11.37 2.51
CA THR A 47 -1.33 11.68 3.84
C THR A 47 -1.35 10.45 4.74
N ARG A 48 -0.66 10.54 5.88
CA ARG A 48 -0.76 9.54 6.94
C ARG A 48 -2.21 9.31 7.37
N ALA A 49 -2.99 10.39 7.53
CA ALA A 49 -4.40 10.32 7.91
C ALA A 49 -5.26 9.57 6.88
N ASP A 50 -4.94 9.69 5.59
CA ASP A 50 -5.64 8.92 4.55
C ASP A 50 -5.41 7.42 4.69
N VAL A 51 -4.18 7.01 5.03
CA VAL A 51 -3.86 5.59 5.21
C VAL A 51 -4.46 5.06 6.52
N GLU A 52 -4.46 5.85 7.60
CA GLU A 52 -5.15 5.48 8.84
C GLU A 52 -6.66 5.33 8.62
N ARG A 53 -7.28 6.24 7.85
CA ARG A 53 -8.69 6.13 7.45
C ARG A 53 -8.96 4.87 6.62
N LEU A 54 -8.06 4.51 5.71
CA LEU A 54 -8.17 3.27 4.94
C LEU A 54 -8.16 2.05 5.86
N VAL A 55 -7.20 1.97 6.78
CA VAL A 55 -7.09 0.84 7.73
C VAL A 55 -8.34 0.77 8.63
N ALA A 56 -8.82 1.92 9.12
CA ALA A 56 -10.04 1.99 9.92
C ALA A 56 -11.27 1.52 9.14
N ALA A 57 -11.41 1.94 7.87
CA ALA A 57 -12.51 1.52 7.00
C ALA A 57 -12.47 0.00 6.75
N LEU A 58 -11.30 -0.56 6.42
CA LEU A 58 -11.15 -2.01 6.19
C LEU A 58 -11.44 -2.83 7.46
N ARG A 59 -11.12 -2.29 8.64
CA ARG A 59 -11.46 -2.90 9.92
C ARG A 59 -12.97 -2.82 10.19
N ALA A 60 -13.58 -1.66 9.92
CA ALA A 60 -15.02 -1.44 10.14
C ALA A 60 -15.90 -2.29 9.22
N GLU A 61 -15.43 -2.61 8.00
CA GLU A 61 -16.11 -3.55 7.11
C GLU A 61 -16.28 -4.95 7.73
N GLY A 62 -15.39 -5.36 8.64
CA GLY A 62 -15.46 -6.65 9.33
C GLY A 62 -15.24 -7.89 8.43
N ARG A 63 -15.00 -7.71 7.13
CA ARG A 63 -14.84 -8.79 6.14
C ARG A 63 -13.41 -9.32 6.01
N LEU A 64 -12.44 -8.61 6.57
CA LEU A 64 -11.03 -8.92 6.44
C LEU A 64 -10.42 -9.28 7.78
N SER A 65 -9.61 -10.34 7.79
CA SER A 65 -8.77 -10.64 8.95
C SER A 65 -7.77 -9.51 9.20
N ILE A 66 -7.38 -9.34 10.46
CA ILE A 66 -6.32 -8.40 10.85
C ILE A 66 -5.02 -8.68 10.09
N ALA A 67 -4.70 -9.95 9.85
CA ALA A 67 -3.54 -10.34 9.05
C ALA A 67 -3.63 -9.83 7.60
N THR A 68 -4.82 -9.89 6.98
CA THR A 68 -5.04 -9.37 5.63
C THR A 68 -4.92 -7.85 5.58
N ILE A 69 -5.48 -7.13 6.56
CA ILE A 69 -5.35 -5.67 6.66
C ILE A 69 -3.88 -5.26 6.80
N ASN A 70 -3.13 -5.95 7.67
CA ASN A 70 -1.70 -5.72 7.82
C ASN A 70 -0.92 -6.01 6.53
N ARG A 71 -1.34 -7.01 5.74
CA ARG A 71 -0.75 -7.31 4.42
C ARG A 71 -1.03 -6.20 3.41
N VAL A 72 -2.25 -5.66 3.37
CA VAL A 72 -2.59 -4.47 2.55
C VAL A 72 -1.69 -3.29 2.93
N LEU A 73 -1.55 -3.00 4.23
CA LEU A 73 -0.71 -1.92 4.73
C LEU A 73 0.77 -2.13 4.34
N ALA A 74 1.30 -3.34 4.52
CA ALA A 74 2.68 -3.67 4.18
C ALA A 74 2.96 -3.51 2.68
N THR A 75 2.04 -3.97 1.82
CA THR A 75 2.16 -3.75 0.37
C THR A 75 2.10 -2.26 0.02
N LEU A 76 1.19 -1.50 0.65
CA LEU A 76 1.08 -0.06 0.41
C LEU A 76 2.36 0.69 0.81
N LYS A 77 2.97 0.35 1.96
CA LYS A 77 4.26 0.92 2.40
C LYS A 77 5.34 0.73 1.35
N ARG A 78 5.44 -0.47 0.77
CA ARG A 78 6.44 -0.79 -0.26
C ARG A 78 6.23 -0.03 -1.56
N VAL A 79 4.98 0.17 -2.00
CA VAL A 79 4.67 0.99 -3.18
C VAL A 79 5.08 2.45 -2.95
N LEU A 80 4.78 3.00 -1.78
CA LEU A 80 5.13 4.38 -1.45
C LEU A 80 6.65 4.54 -1.30
N GLU A 81 7.34 3.59 -0.68
CA GLU A 81 8.81 3.52 -0.67
C GLU A 81 9.40 3.49 -2.08
N PHE A 82 8.83 2.70 -2.99
CA PHE A 82 9.23 2.70 -4.39
C PHE A 82 9.03 4.09 -5.01
N GLY A 83 7.89 4.73 -4.75
CA GLY A 83 7.63 6.10 -5.21
C GLY A 83 8.66 7.11 -4.70
N VAL A 84 9.09 6.99 -3.44
CA VAL A 84 10.14 7.85 -2.87
C VAL A 84 11.49 7.58 -3.52
N ARG A 85 11.89 6.31 -3.64
CA ARG A 85 13.19 5.92 -4.24
C ARG A 85 13.34 6.36 -5.69
N ASN A 86 12.24 6.42 -6.44
CA ASN A 86 12.22 6.83 -7.84
C ASN A 86 11.87 8.32 -8.04
N GLY A 87 11.84 9.12 -6.96
CA GLY A 87 11.61 10.57 -7.04
C GLY A 87 10.16 10.98 -7.36
N HIS A 88 9.21 10.05 -7.30
CA HIS A 88 7.78 10.34 -7.52
C HIS A 88 7.08 10.88 -6.27
N LEU A 89 7.66 10.64 -5.08
CA LEU A 89 7.13 11.07 -3.80
C LEU A 89 8.26 11.71 -2.98
N PRO A 90 7.98 12.79 -2.24
CA PRO A 90 8.98 13.40 -1.36
C PRO A 90 9.25 12.55 -0.10
N ASN A 91 8.25 11.83 0.41
CA ASN A 91 8.35 10.99 1.59
C ASN A 91 7.30 9.85 1.58
N ASN A 92 7.48 8.87 2.47
CA ASN A 92 6.53 7.76 2.63
C ASN A 92 5.58 8.04 3.82
N PRO A 93 4.31 8.38 3.57
CA PRO A 93 3.33 8.67 4.63
C PRO A 93 2.94 7.42 5.44
N ALA A 94 3.14 6.22 4.91
CA ALA A 94 2.76 4.97 5.56
C ALA A 94 3.87 4.38 6.46
N LEU A 95 5.10 4.92 6.41
CA LEU A 95 6.26 4.37 7.12
C LEU A 95 5.97 4.18 8.61
N TYR A 96 5.41 5.20 9.26
CA TYR A 96 5.18 5.28 10.70
C TYR A 96 3.86 4.67 11.19
N ILE A 97 3.03 4.14 10.29
CA ILE A 97 1.75 3.54 10.68
C ILE A 97 2.02 2.15 11.26
N ARG A 98 1.63 1.95 12.52
CA ARG A 98 1.82 0.66 13.21
C ARG A 98 0.81 -0.36 12.68
N PRO A 99 1.23 -1.61 12.45
CA PRO A 99 0.30 -2.69 12.13
C PRO A 99 -0.68 -2.92 13.29
N LEU A 100 -1.86 -3.42 12.96
CA LEU A 100 -2.87 -3.81 13.93
C LEU A 100 -2.38 -5.03 14.74
N PRO A 101 -2.62 -5.08 16.06
CA PRO A 101 -2.22 -6.21 16.90
C PRO A 101 -2.91 -7.49 16.41
N ARG A 102 -2.14 -8.55 16.17
CA ARG A 102 -2.69 -9.85 15.83
C ARG A 102 -3.27 -10.48 17.11
N PRO A 103 -4.51 -10.97 17.11
CA PRO A 103 -5.02 -11.76 18.23
C PRO A 103 -4.16 -13.03 18.37
N ALA A 104 -3.82 -13.37 19.61
CA ALA A 104 -3.00 -14.54 19.95
C ALA A 104 -3.67 -15.85 19.51
#